data_AF-A0A7W1V1P8-F1
#
_entry.id   AF-A0A7W1V1P8-F1
#
_cell.length_a   1.000
_cell.length_b   1.000
_cell.length_c   1.000
_cell.angle_alpha   90.00
_cell.angle_beta   90.00
_cell.angle_gamma   90.00
#
_symmetry.space_group_name_H-M   'P 1'
#
loop_
_entity.id
_entity.type
_entity.pdbx_description
1 polymer ?
#
loop_
_entity_poly.entity_id
_entity_poly.type
_entity_poly.pdbx_seq_one_letter_code
_entity_poly.pdbx_strand_id
1 'polypeptide(L)'
;ALEFSKKAYKIESQDPLVIDYHAQILNSNNKTEEAINLWKQILSSTIDDIAYGDFGEGLSWAKSLVNDVNYKIGLSYFQMNDLRSAHEYLKKHLEMRKRGIYSLYSKKNVEKKLKEIEKDKEL
;
A
#
# COMPACT_ATOMS: atom_id res chain seq x y z
N ALA A 1 15.64 7.22 -11.47
CA ALA A 1 14.32 6.66 -11.11
C ALA A 1 13.32 7.74 -10.73
N LEU A 2 13.57 8.54 -9.68
CA LEU A 2 12.65 9.57 -9.19
C LEU A 2 12.18 10.60 -10.25
N GLU A 3 13.09 11.13 -11.06
CA GLU A 3 12.71 12.09 -12.11
C GLU A 3 11.80 11.48 -13.19
N PHE A 4 11.98 10.20 -13.52
CA PHE A 4 11.11 9.50 -14.48
C PHE A 4 9.73 9.20 -13.88
N SER A 5 9.66 8.77 -12.62
CA SER A 5 8.36 8.53 -11.98
C SER A 5 7.57 9.81 -11.76
N LYS A 6 8.24 10.93 -11.44
CA LYS A 6 7.61 12.25 -11.41
C LYS A 6 7.00 12.64 -12.76
N LYS A 7 7.70 12.35 -13.88
CA LYS A 7 7.17 12.63 -15.23
C LYS A 7 5.95 11.75 -15.54
N ALA A 8 6.03 10.45 -15.26
CA ALA A 8 4.90 9.54 -15.45
C ALA A 8 3.68 9.98 -14.63
N TYR A 9 3.88 10.29 -13.34
CA TYR A 9 2.83 10.78 -12.46
C TYR A 9 2.22 12.11 -12.93
N LYS A 10 3.00 13.00 -13.56
CA LYS A 10 2.47 14.24 -14.16
C LYS A 10 1.57 14.00 -15.38
N ILE A 11 1.80 12.91 -16.11
CA ILE A 11 1.01 12.56 -17.29
C ILE A 11 -0.27 11.85 -16.83
N GLU A 12 -0.14 10.82 -15.99
CA GLU A 12 -1.25 9.97 -15.53
C GLU A 12 -1.37 10.00 -14.01
N SER A 13 -1.78 11.15 -13.44
CA SER A 13 -1.87 11.34 -11.98
C SER A 13 -3.04 10.60 -11.31
N GLN A 14 -3.94 10.04 -12.11
CA GLN A 14 -5.14 9.32 -11.65
C GLN A 14 -5.01 7.81 -11.80
N ASP A 15 -4.01 7.31 -12.54
CA ASP A 15 -3.76 5.88 -12.69
C ASP A 15 -3.25 5.29 -11.36
N PRO A 16 -4.01 4.39 -10.70
CA PRO A 16 -3.62 3.78 -9.43
C PRO A 16 -2.24 3.10 -9.46
N LEU A 17 -1.85 2.52 -10.60
CA LEU A 17 -0.56 1.86 -10.77
C LEU A 17 0.59 2.88 -10.83
N VAL A 18 0.39 3.98 -11.57
CA VAL A 18 1.36 5.09 -11.64
C VAL A 18 1.54 5.73 -10.27
N ILE A 19 0.44 5.95 -9.53
CA ILE A 19 0.47 6.45 -8.15
C ILE A 19 1.28 5.51 -7.27
N ASP A 20 1.00 4.20 -7.30
CA ASP A 20 1.71 3.20 -6.48
C ASP A 20 3.20 3.13 -6.79
N TYR A 21 3.60 3.15 -8.07
CA TYR A 21 5.02 3.18 -8.45
C TYR A 21 5.71 4.46 -8.01
N HIS A 22 5.06 5.61 -8.16
CA HIS A 22 5.63 6.87 -7.71
C HIS A 22 5.81 6.89 -6.18
N ALA A 23 4.81 6.44 -5.43
CA ALA A 23 4.86 6.30 -3.97
C ALA A 23 5.99 5.38 -3.50
N GLN A 24 6.16 4.21 -4.13
CA GLN A 24 7.28 3.31 -3.83
C GLN A 24 8.64 4.00 -4.02
N ILE A 25 8.81 4.76 -5.11
CA ILE A 25 10.04 5.49 -5.38
C ILE A 25 10.27 6.62 -4.37
N LEU A 26 9.22 7.34 -3.97
CA LEU A 26 9.31 8.35 -2.90
C LEU A 26 9.74 7.71 -1.58
N ASN A 27 9.13 6.58 -1.21
CA ASN A 27 9.49 5.86 0.02
C ASN A 27 10.95 5.42 0.02
N SER A 28 11.45 4.88 -1.10
CA SER A 28 12.88 4.53 -1.25
C SER A 28 13.83 5.73 -1.24
N ASN A 29 13.33 6.95 -1.40
CA ASN A 29 14.09 8.20 -1.30
C ASN A 29 13.86 8.93 0.05
N ASN A 30 13.48 8.19 1.10
CA ASN A 30 13.19 8.72 2.45
C ASN A 30 12.07 9.78 2.50
N LYS A 31 11.24 9.87 1.45
CA LYS A 31 10.04 10.71 1.40
C LYS A 31 8.81 9.90 1.80
N THR A 32 8.90 9.24 2.95
CA THR A 32 7.93 8.24 3.40
C THR A 32 6.54 8.83 3.64
N GLU A 33 6.44 10.03 4.21
CA GLU A 33 5.15 10.69 4.41
C GLU A 33 4.45 11.03 3.08
N GLU A 34 5.20 11.53 2.09
CA GLU A 34 4.69 11.79 0.74
C GLU A 34 4.17 10.50 0.09
N ALA A 35 4.92 9.40 0.23
CA ALA A 35 4.53 8.09 -0.27
C ALA A 35 3.23 7.59 0.38
N ILE A 36 3.11 7.70 1.71
CA ILE A 36 1.91 7.31 2.46
C ILE A 36 0.69 8.10 1.96
N ASN A 37 0.82 9.40 1.70
CA ASN A 37 -0.28 10.22 1.22
C ASN A 37 -0.78 9.76 -0.17
N LEU A 38 0.13 9.42 -1.09
CA LEU A 38 -0.24 8.87 -2.39
C LEU A 38 -0.90 7.49 -2.28
N TRP A 39 -0.39 6.62 -1.42
CA TRP A 39 -1.04 5.34 -1.16
C TRP A 39 -2.43 5.49 -0.54
N LYS A 40 -2.61 6.46 0.37
CA LYS A 40 -3.93 6.79 0.93
C LYS A 40 -4.89 7.36 -0.12
N GLN A 41 -4.39 8.07 -1.14
CA GLN A 41 -5.21 8.49 -2.28
C GLN A 41 -5.77 7.27 -3.01
N ILE A 42 -4.96 6.23 -3.27
CA ILE A 42 -5.47 4.97 -3.86
C ILE A 42 -6.57 4.36 -2.97
N LEU A 43 -6.34 4.31 -1.65
CA LEU A 43 -7.31 3.75 -0.69
C LEU A 43 -8.60 4.59 -0.53
N SER A 44 -8.62 5.83 -1.03
CA SER A 44 -9.81 6.68 -1.00
C SER A 44 -10.80 6.39 -2.15
N SER A 45 -10.32 5.74 -3.22
CA SER A 45 -11.16 5.25 -4.32
C SER A 45 -11.83 3.93 -3.95
N THR A 46 -13.02 3.67 -4.49
CA THR A 46 -13.65 2.37 -4.29
C THR A 46 -12.94 1.29 -5.11
N ILE A 47 -13.07 0.02 -4.70
CA ILE A 47 -12.52 -1.10 -5.45
C ILE A 47 -13.12 -1.16 -6.86
N ASP A 48 -14.40 -0.79 -7.02
CA ASP A 48 -15.07 -0.81 -8.32
C ASP A 48 -14.56 0.32 -9.23
N ASP A 49 -14.30 1.53 -8.68
CA ASP A 49 -13.68 2.62 -9.45
C ASP A 49 -12.29 2.22 -9.93
N ILE A 50 -11.49 1.57 -9.08
CA ILE A 50 -10.17 1.06 -9.44
C ILE A 50 -10.32 -0.05 -10.50
N ALA A 51 -11.25 -0.97 -10.33
CA ALA A 51 -11.39 -2.13 -11.21
C ALA A 51 -11.93 -1.81 -12.60
N TYR A 52 -12.84 -0.83 -12.70
CA TYR A 52 -13.66 -0.58 -13.89
C TYR A 52 -13.61 0.88 -14.39
N GLY A 53 -12.83 1.74 -13.75
CA GLY A 53 -12.55 3.09 -14.25
C GLY A 53 -11.58 3.07 -15.45
N ASP A 54 -11.15 4.25 -15.85
CA ASP A 54 -10.36 4.46 -17.08
C ASP A 54 -9.06 3.63 -17.15
N PHE A 55 -8.49 3.29 -16.00
CA PHE A 55 -7.24 2.52 -15.85
C PHE A 55 -7.47 1.11 -15.30
N GLY A 56 -8.72 0.64 -15.28
CA GLY A 56 -9.10 -0.59 -14.60
C GLY A 56 -8.63 -1.86 -15.31
N GLU A 57 -7.97 -2.75 -14.57
CA GLU A 57 -7.60 -4.11 -15.04
C GLU A 57 -8.52 -5.20 -14.45
N GLY A 58 -9.65 -4.81 -13.86
CA GLY A 58 -10.64 -5.72 -13.29
C GLY A 58 -10.48 -6.01 -11.79
N LEU A 59 -11.48 -6.72 -11.25
CA LEU A 59 -11.71 -6.82 -9.80
C LEU A 59 -10.58 -7.52 -9.02
N SER A 60 -10.00 -8.57 -9.58
CA SER A 60 -8.92 -9.32 -8.92
C SER A 60 -7.64 -8.51 -8.81
N TRP A 61 -7.32 -7.73 -9.85
CA TRP A 61 -6.20 -6.79 -9.85
C TRP A 61 -6.44 -5.68 -8.84
N ALA A 62 -7.60 -5.03 -8.88
CA ALA A 62 -7.93 -3.93 -7.96
C ALA A 62 -7.83 -4.35 -6.49
N LYS A 63 -8.39 -5.53 -6.15
CA LYS A 63 -8.28 -6.10 -4.80
C LYS A 63 -6.84 -6.39 -4.39
N SER A 64 -6.03 -6.88 -5.33
CA SER A 64 -4.62 -7.17 -5.06
C SER A 64 -3.83 -5.88 -4.83
N LEU A 65 -4.06 -4.84 -5.65
CA LEU A 65 -3.44 -3.52 -5.48
C LEU A 65 -3.79 -2.90 -4.13
N VAL A 66 -5.08 -2.81 -3.78
CA VAL A 66 -5.52 -2.23 -2.49
C VAL A 66 -4.93 -3.01 -1.32
N ASN A 67 -4.87 -4.35 -1.42
CA ASN A 67 -4.28 -5.19 -0.39
C ASN A 67 -2.76 -4.94 -0.23
N ASP A 68 -2.03 -4.81 -1.33
CA ASP A 68 -0.59 -4.54 -1.32
C ASP A 68 -0.27 -3.11 -0.87
N VAL A 69 -1.13 -2.14 -1.19
CA VAL A 69 -1.05 -0.76 -0.69
C VAL A 69 -1.22 -0.71 0.83
N ASN A 70 -2.17 -1.46 1.41
CA ASN A 70 -2.30 -1.56 2.88
C ASN A 70 -1.01 -2.09 3.52
N TYR A 71 -0.38 -3.11 2.92
CA TYR A 71 0.91 -3.61 3.41
C TYR A 71 2.01 -2.54 3.37
N LYS A 72 2.15 -1.84 2.24
CA LYS A 72 3.18 -0.81 2.03
C LYS A 72 3.05 0.31 3.05
N ILE A 73 1.84 0.83 3.26
CA ILE A 73 1.56 1.85 4.29
C ILE A 73 1.93 1.32 5.68
N GLY A 74 1.50 0.10 6.02
CA GLY A 74 1.78 -0.50 7.33
C GLY A 74 3.28 -0.67 7.60
N LEU A 75 4.05 -1.08 6.59
CA LEU A 75 5.50 -1.20 6.70
C LEU A 75 6.18 0.18 6.83
N SER A 76 5.71 1.17 6.08
CA SER A 76 6.23 2.54 6.19
C SER A 76 5.99 3.15 7.57
N TYR A 77 4.81 2.96 8.17
CA TYR A 77 4.56 3.39 9.54
C TYR A 77 5.41 2.64 10.57
N PHE A 78 5.65 1.34 10.35
CA PHE A 78 6.55 0.57 11.20
C PHE A 78 7.97 1.15 11.17
N GLN A 79 8.48 1.50 9.98
CA GLN A 79 9.78 2.14 9.81
C GLN A 79 9.87 3.51 10.50
N MET A 80 8.75 4.23 10.58
CA MET A 80 8.63 5.51 11.30
C MET A 80 8.38 5.34 12.81
N ASN A 81 8.40 4.12 13.33
CA ASN A 81 8.07 3.80 14.72
C ASN A 81 6.63 4.17 15.16
N ASP A 82 5.72 4.41 14.22
CA ASP A 82 4.29 4.53 14.50
C ASP A 82 3.65 3.14 14.50
N LEU A 83 3.86 2.44 15.61
CA LEU A 83 3.39 1.06 15.81
C LEU A 83 1.86 0.93 15.78
N ARG A 84 1.14 2.00 16.12
CA ARG A 84 -0.33 2.00 16.09
C ARG A 84 -0.82 1.95 14.65
N SER A 85 -0.36 2.88 13.81
CA SER A 85 -0.74 2.93 12.40
C SER A 85 -0.21 1.71 11.66
N ALA A 86 1.01 1.26 11.96
CA ALA A 86 1.57 0.03 11.39
C ALA A 86 0.67 -1.18 11.64
N HIS A 87 0.24 -1.38 12.89
CA HIS A 87 -0.66 -2.46 13.27
C HIS A 87 -1.98 -2.41 12.50
N GLU A 88 -2.60 -1.24 12.42
CA GLU A 88 -3.89 -1.05 11.74
C GLU A 88 -3.82 -1.49 10.28
N TYR A 89 -2.84 -0.99 9.52
CA TYR A 89 -2.73 -1.25 8.09
C TYR A 89 -2.27 -2.68 7.77
N LEU A 90 -1.35 -3.25 8.57
CA LEU A 90 -0.95 -4.66 8.40
C LEU A 90 -2.08 -5.62 8.76
N LYS A 91 -2.95 -5.27 9.72
CA LYS A 91 -4.15 -6.05 10.03
C LYS A 91 -5.15 -6.00 8.87
N LYS A 92 -5.43 -4.82 8.30
CA LYS A 92 -6.27 -4.66 7.10
C LYS A 92 -5.76 -5.53 5.93
N HIS A 93 -4.45 -5.54 5.68
CA HIS A 93 -3.85 -6.43 4.68
C HIS A 93 -4.24 -7.89 4.93
N LEU A 94 -4.10 -8.39 6.16
CA LEU A 94 -4.45 -9.79 6.47
C LEU A 94 -5.95 -10.08 6.32
N GLU A 95 -6.83 -9.15 6.68
CA GLU A 95 -8.29 -9.29 6.53
C GLU A 95 -8.71 -9.39 5.04
N MET A 96 -7.95 -8.75 4.16
CA MET A 96 -8.15 -8.81 2.72
C MET A 96 -7.56 -10.07 2.06
N ARG A 97 -6.74 -10.86 2.78
CA ARG A 97 -6.20 -12.13 2.26
C ARG A 97 -7.30 -13.18 2.14
N LYS A 98 -7.86 -13.32 0.94
CA LYS A 98 -8.85 -14.34 0.59
C LYS A 98 -8.36 -15.19 -0.59
N ARG A 99 -8.92 -16.40 -0.72
CA ARG A 99 -8.63 -17.28 -1.87
C ARG A 99 -8.91 -16.53 -3.17
N GLY A 100 -7.95 -16.53 -4.09
CA GLY A 100 -8.05 -15.85 -5.39
C GLY A 100 -7.61 -14.38 -5.40
N ILE A 101 -7.23 -13.79 -4.26
CA ILE A 101 -6.63 -12.45 -4.20
C ILE A 101 -5.11 -12.62 -4.07
N TYR A 102 -4.39 -12.17 -5.08
CA TYR A 102 -2.94 -12.19 -5.11
C TYR A 102 -2.35 -11.08 -4.24
N SER A 103 -1.11 -11.26 -3.82
CA SER A 103 -0.33 -10.24 -3.14
C SER A 103 1.15 -10.54 -3.32
N LEU A 104 1.94 -9.49 -3.56
CA LEU A 104 3.39 -9.58 -3.63
C LEU A 104 4.03 -9.93 -2.27
N TYR A 105 3.28 -9.79 -1.18
CA TYR A 105 3.78 -9.92 0.17
C TYR A 105 3.37 -11.24 0.82
N SER A 106 4.30 -11.87 1.53
CA SER A 106 4.04 -13.14 2.22
C SER A 106 3.18 -12.94 3.45
N LYS A 107 2.03 -13.62 3.53
CA LYS A 107 1.14 -13.64 4.70
C LYS A 107 1.90 -13.96 5.99
N LYS A 108 2.77 -14.97 5.96
CA LYS A 108 3.60 -15.38 7.11
C LYS A 108 4.50 -14.25 7.62
N ASN A 109 5.06 -13.45 6.72
CA ASN A 109 5.93 -12.33 7.10
C ASN A 109 5.12 -11.19 7.74
N VAL A 110 3.91 -10.93 7.23
CA VAL A 110 3.00 -9.93 7.83
C VAL A 110 2.58 -10.36 9.24
N GLU A 111 2.19 -11.62 9.43
CA GLU A 111 1.83 -12.16 10.74
C GLU A 111 2.99 -12.07 11.74
N LYS A 112 4.22 -12.37 11.31
CA LYS A 112 5.41 -12.22 12.16
C LYS A 112 5.61 -10.75 12.58
N LYS A 113 5.45 -9.81 11.65
CA LYS A 113 5.61 -8.38 11.91
C LYS A 113 4.53 -7.84 12.86
N LEU A 114 3.29 -8.28 12.72
CA LEU A 114 2.23 -7.92 13.67
C LEU A 114 2.53 -8.41 15.09
N LYS A 115 3.01 -9.66 15.24
CA LYS A 115 3.42 -10.19 16.55
C LYS A 115 4.58 -9.42 17.18
N GLU A 116 5.48 -8.87 16.36
CA GLU A 116 6.56 -8.00 16.83
C GLU A 116 5.98 -6.69 17.36
N ILE A 117 5.13 -6.03 16.58
CA ILE A 117 4.44 -4.80 16.98
C ILE A 117 3.60 -4.98 18.26
N GLU A 118 2.92 -6.12 18.40
CA GLU A 118 2.06 -6.41 19.55
C GLU A 118 2.84 -6.65 20.84
N LYS A 119 4.06 -7.19 20.75
CA LYS A 119 4.96 -7.34 21.91
C LYS A 119 5.46 -5.99 22.39
N ASP A 120 5.73 -5.08 21.46
CA ASP A 120 6.22 -3.74 21.79
C ASP A 120 5.11 -2.81 22.32
N LYS A 121 3.82 -3.23 22.21
CA LYS A 121 2.67 -2.54 22.82
C LYS A 121 2.50 -2.81 24.32
N GLU A 122 3.34 -3.65 24.95
CA GLU A 122 3.40 -3.82 26.41
C GLU A 122 4.29 -2.74 27.09
N LEU A 123 4.22 -1.48 26.64
CA LEU A 123 4.82 -0.30 27.27
C LEU A 123 3.75 0.71 27.69
#